data_AF-A0A7Y4QBN4-F1
#
_entry.id   AF-A0A7Y4QBN4-F1
#
_cell.length_a   1.000
_cell.length_b   1.000
_cell.length_c   1.000
_cell.angle_alpha   90.00
_cell.angle_beta   90.00
_cell.angle_gamma   90.00
#
_symmetry.space_group_name_H-M   'P 1'
#
loop_
_entity.id
_entity.type
_entity.pdbx_description
1 polymer ?
#
loop_
_entity_poly.entity_id
_entity_poly.type
_entity_poly.pdbx_seq_one_letter_code
_entity_poly.pdbx_strand_id
1 'polypeptide(L)'
;IMEFPRYATFAQSFANTIPFSEGIGFIAKIDDPEKDIDYVYYVTAHEVAHQWWGHQVMEAGVKGNAMLSESMSQYSALMVLKQKFTPEILERYLKYELDRYLGGRAFERKKEQPLEFVEGQGYIHYQKASLIFFALQDYIGEDSVNAAFRRYNETWKFKDAPYPTSADLLKEIKKVTPDSLQSIIHDMFETITLFENKTTEATYVEKAKDQFEVTLKVSAEKMRADSTGLESSIAINDWIDIGVYGKNKAGKDSLLYLK
;
A
#
# COMPACT_ATOMS: atom_id res chain seq x y z
N ILE A 1 9.12 -17.79 15.29
CA ILE A 1 9.95 -17.48 14.09
C ILE A 1 11.16 -18.39 14.12
N MET A 2 11.51 -19.04 13.01
CA MET A 2 12.59 -20.01 12.94
C MET A 2 13.45 -19.75 11.69
N GLU A 3 14.75 -19.93 11.83
CA GLU A 3 15.73 -19.77 10.74
C GLU A 3 15.70 -20.93 9.75
N PHE A 4 15.99 -20.66 8.48
CA PHE A 4 16.52 -21.69 7.58
C PHE A 4 17.59 -21.14 6.61
N PRO A 5 18.51 -22.00 6.11
CA PRO A 5 19.65 -21.56 5.29
C PRO A 5 19.26 -21.02 3.90
N ARG A 6 20.20 -20.30 3.26
CA ARG A 6 20.03 -19.57 1.97
C ARG A 6 19.76 -20.43 0.73
N TYR A 7 19.41 -21.71 0.84
CA TYR A 7 19.06 -22.53 -0.32
C TYR A 7 17.72 -22.13 -0.96
N ALA A 8 16.87 -21.40 -0.21
CA ALA A 8 15.66 -20.75 -0.71
C ALA A 8 15.49 -19.37 -0.04
N THR A 9 14.75 -18.45 -0.68
CA THR A 9 14.62 -17.04 -0.24
C THR A 9 13.16 -16.68 -0.04
N PHE A 10 12.62 -17.02 1.13
CA PHE A 10 11.24 -16.67 1.52
C PHE A 10 11.10 -16.58 3.05
N ALA A 11 10.03 -15.91 3.47
CA ALA A 11 9.41 -16.13 4.77
C ALA A 11 7.99 -16.65 4.50
N GLN A 12 7.41 -17.38 5.46
CA GLN A 12 6.06 -17.90 5.30
C GLN A 12 5.37 -18.03 6.65
N SER A 13 4.13 -17.57 6.70
CA SER A 13 3.25 -17.81 7.83
C SER A 13 2.65 -19.23 7.81
N PHE A 14 2.95 -20.01 8.84
CA PHE A 14 2.21 -21.21 9.22
C PHE A 14 1.49 -20.99 10.55
N ALA A 15 0.60 -21.92 10.90
CA ALA A 15 -0.02 -21.96 12.22
C ALA A 15 1.06 -21.98 13.31
N ASN A 16 1.13 -20.89 14.10
CA ASN A 16 2.08 -20.68 15.21
C ASN A 16 3.57 -20.65 14.83
N THR A 17 3.93 -20.70 13.55
CA THR A 17 5.33 -20.83 13.12
C THR A 17 5.59 -19.99 11.88
N ILE A 18 6.72 -19.28 11.86
CA ILE A 18 7.15 -18.47 10.70
C ILE A 18 8.60 -18.86 10.38
N PRO A 19 8.86 -19.80 9.45
CA PRO A 19 10.19 -19.97 8.87
C PRO A 19 10.61 -18.70 8.13
N PHE A 20 11.88 -18.36 8.26
CA PHE A 20 12.44 -17.13 7.72
C PHE A 20 13.87 -17.40 7.22
N SER A 21 14.09 -17.17 5.92
CA SER A 21 15.37 -17.47 5.28
C SER A 21 16.49 -16.53 5.73
N GLU A 22 17.69 -17.05 5.92
CA GLU A 22 18.92 -16.24 5.96
C GLU A 22 19.03 -15.33 4.71
N GLY A 23 18.58 -15.80 3.55
CA GLY A 23 18.65 -15.10 2.27
C GLY A 23 17.62 -13.98 2.12
N ILE A 24 16.55 -13.98 2.92
CA ILE A 24 15.54 -12.91 2.97
C ILE A 24 15.70 -12.03 4.23
N GLY A 25 16.74 -12.26 5.03
CA GLY A 25 17.17 -11.32 6.05
C GLY A 25 17.11 -11.79 7.50
N PHE A 26 17.00 -13.10 7.79
CA PHE A 26 17.04 -13.59 9.18
C PHE A 26 18.29 -13.13 9.95
N ILE A 27 19.44 -13.10 9.26
CA ILE A 27 20.74 -12.65 9.79
C ILE A 27 21.14 -11.25 9.28
N ALA A 28 20.19 -10.48 8.75
CA ALA A 28 20.51 -9.17 8.17
C ALA A 28 21.00 -8.22 9.25
N LYS A 29 22.04 -7.45 8.90
CA LYS A 29 22.48 -6.30 9.70
C LYS A 29 22.01 -5.03 9.01
N ILE A 30 21.14 -4.30 9.68
CA ILE A 30 20.66 -2.98 9.24
C ILE A 30 21.40 -1.96 10.11
N ASP A 31 22.33 -1.23 9.49
CA ASP A 31 23.27 -0.37 10.23
C ASP A 31 22.61 0.92 10.71
N ASP A 32 21.68 1.49 9.94
CA ASP A 32 20.93 2.69 10.31
C ASP A 32 19.49 2.58 9.83
N PRO A 33 18.55 2.09 10.65
CA PRO A 33 17.13 1.97 10.29
C PRO A 33 16.44 3.30 9.97
N GLU A 34 17.06 4.46 10.27
CA GLU A 34 16.56 5.77 9.84
C GLU A 34 17.06 6.17 8.44
N LYS A 35 18.02 5.43 7.89
CA LYS A 35 18.53 5.59 6.51
C LYS A 35 18.21 4.40 5.63
N ASP A 36 18.11 3.22 6.20
CA ASP A 36 17.89 1.96 5.50
C ASP A 36 16.47 1.49 5.75
N ILE A 37 15.81 0.98 4.69
CA ILE A 37 14.49 0.37 4.84
C ILE A 37 14.67 -0.92 5.65
N ASP A 38 14.09 -0.97 6.84
CA ASP A 38 14.08 -2.18 7.68
C ASP A 38 13.08 -3.21 7.12
N TYR A 39 13.51 -3.86 6.04
CA TYR A 39 12.73 -4.87 5.35
C TYR A 39 12.51 -6.13 6.19
N VAL A 40 13.39 -6.42 7.17
CA VAL A 40 13.21 -7.56 8.07
C VAL A 40 12.04 -7.33 9.01
N TYR A 41 11.96 -6.12 9.58
CA TYR A 41 10.83 -5.70 10.40
C TYR A 41 9.54 -5.72 9.59
N TYR A 42 9.57 -5.22 8.36
CA TYR A 42 8.42 -5.26 7.44
C TYR A 42 7.95 -6.68 7.12
N VAL A 43 8.84 -7.55 6.62
CA VAL A 43 8.50 -8.93 6.26
C VAL A 43 7.99 -9.68 7.48
N THR A 44 8.61 -9.49 8.65
CA THR A 44 8.12 -10.12 9.88
C THR A 44 6.70 -9.67 10.23
N ALA A 45 6.40 -8.37 10.11
CA ALA A 45 5.05 -7.85 10.37
C ALA A 45 4.04 -8.41 9.35
N HIS A 46 4.41 -8.56 8.07
CA HIS A 46 3.59 -9.19 7.03
C HIS A 46 3.27 -10.64 7.38
N GLU A 47 4.27 -11.45 7.73
CA GLU A 47 4.04 -12.85 8.12
C GLU A 47 3.20 -12.99 9.39
N VAL A 48 3.31 -12.06 10.33
CA VAL A 48 2.44 -12.05 11.52
C VAL A 48 1.02 -11.64 11.17
N ALA A 49 0.81 -10.72 10.21
CA ALA A 49 -0.51 -10.31 9.77
C ALA A 49 -1.31 -11.46 9.13
N HIS A 50 -0.62 -12.40 8.46
CA HIS A 50 -1.25 -13.62 7.94
C HIS A 50 -1.95 -14.48 9.00
N GLN A 51 -1.61 -14.33 10.29
CA GLN A 51 -2.34 -15.00 11.36
C GLN A 51 -3.82 -14.56 11.41
N TRP A 52 -4.14 -13.36 10.93
CA TRP A 52 -5.52 -12.94 10.69
C TRP A 52 -5.96 -13.26 9.25
N TRP A 53 -5.13 -12.89 8.28
CA TRP A 53 -5.48 -12.90 6.85
C TRP A 53 -4.94 -14.15 6.14
N GLY A 54 -5.82 -15.09 5.80
CA GLY A 54 -5.48 -16.41 5.27
C GLY A 54 -5.37 -17.52 6.32
N HIS A 55 -5.41 -17.19 7.62
CA HIS A 55 -5.49 -18.19 8.71
C HIS A 55 -6.80 -18.08 9.50
N GLN A 56 -7.07 -16.97 10.20
CA GLN A 56 -8.37 -16.79 10.87
C GLN A 56 -9.49 -16.63 9.84
N VAL A 57 -9.28 -15.77 8.85
CA VAL A 57 -10.19 -15.59 7.73
C VAL A 57 -9.58 -16.26 6.52
N MET A 58 -10.11 -17.43 6.16
CA MET A 58 -9.71 -18.16 4.97
C MET A 58 -10.51 -17.67 3.77
N GLU A 59 -9.84 -17.28 2.70
CA GLU A 59 -10.46 -16.75 1.50
C GLU A 59 -11.00 -17.84 0.57
N ALA A 60 -12.01 -17.49 -0.23
CA ALA A 60 -12.46 -18.35 -1.32
C ALA A 60 -11.36 -18.47 -2.39
N GLY A 61 -11.15 -19.68 -2.91
CA GLY A 61 -10.22 -19.97 -4.00
C GLY A 61 -10.70 -19.48 -5.38
N VAL A 62 -11.01 -18.20 -5.48
CA VAL A 62 -11.49 -17.51 -6.69
C VAL A 62 -10.68 -16.25 -6.95
N LYS A 63 -10.94 -15.55 -8.06
CA LYS A 63 -10.28 -14.27 -8.35
C LYS A 63 -10.47 -13.26 -7.20
N GLY A 64 -9.41 -12.54 -6.86
CA GLY A 64 -9.39 -11.62 -5.73
C GLY A 64 -8.96 -12.26 -4.42
N ASN A 65 -8.67 -13.57 -4.38
CA ASN A 65 -8.19 -14.25 -3.19
C ASN A 65 -6.93 -13.59 -2.61
N ALA A 66 -5.95 -13.25 -3.46
CA ALA A 66 -4.70 -12.63 -3.03
C ALA A 66 -4.88 -11.20 -2.50
N MET A 67 -6.00 -10.51 -2.81
CA MET A 67 -6.33 -9.25 -2.13
C MET A 67 -6.61 -9.48 -0.65
N LEU A 68 -7.23 -10.61 -0.31
CA LEU A 68 -7.62 -10.91 1.07
C LEU A 68 -6.43 -11.36 1.90
N SER A 69 -5.61 -12.30 1.40
CA SER A 69 -4.47 -12.83 2.17
C SER A 69 -3.22 -11.96 2.07
N GLU A 70 -2.81 -11.52 0.88
CA GLU A 70 -1.56 -10.78 0.70
C GLU A 70 -1.74 -9.27 0.90
N SER A 71 -2.73 -8.66 0.25
CA SER A 71 -2.87 -7.21 0.28
C SER A 71 -3.27 -6.67 1.66
N MET A 72 -4.14 -7.39 2.39
CA MET A 72 -4.46 -7.03 3.78
C MET A 72 -3.26 -7.18 4.72
N SER A 73 -2.42 -8.20 4.50
CA SER A 73 -1.19 -8.42 5.27
C SER A 73 -0.15 -7.34 5.01
N GLN A 74 0.01 -6.92 3.75
CA GLN A 74 0.87 -5.80 3.37
C GLN A 74 0.43 -4.49 4.03
N TYR A 75 -0.86 -4.16 3.96
CA TYR A 75 -1.38 -2.97 4.63
C TYR A 75 -1.15 -3.02 6.15
N SER A 76 -1.39 -4.18 6.78
CA SER A 76 -1.17 -4.35 8.21
C SER A 76 0.30 -4.14 8.59
N ALA A 77 1.23 -4.69 7.82
CA ALA A 77 2.67 -4.48 7.99
C ALA A 77 3.05 -3.01 7.81
N LEU A 78 2.49 -2.36 6.79
CA LEU A 78 2.72 -0.96 6.49
C LEU A 78 2.25 -0.03 7.62
N MET A 79 1.14 -0.34 8.29
CA MET A 79 0.67 0.42 9.45
C MET A 79 1.58 0.23 10.67
N VAL A 80 2.15 -0.97 10.86
CA VAL A 80 3.17 -1.21 11.90
C VAL A 80 4.45 -0.39 11.61
N LEU A 81 4.85 -0.28 10.34
CA LEU A 81 5.95 0.60 9.92
C LEU A 81 5.63 2.07 10.17
N LYS A 82 4.43 2.52 9.83
CA LYS A 82 3.96 3.91 10.05
C LYS A 82 4.05 4.32 11.52
N GLN A 83 3.78 3.40 12.46
CA GLN A 83 3.91 3.67 13.89
C GLN A 83 5.36 3.68 14.40
N LYS A 84 6.28 3.04 13.67
CA LYS A 84 7.67 2.85 14.08
C LYS A 84 8.62 3.90 13.51
N PHE A 85 8.40 4.28 12.26
CA PHE A 85 9.33 5.10 11.47
C PHE A 85 8.75 6.48 11.16
N THR A 86 9.61 7.41 10.76
CA THR A 86 9.19 8.77 10.40
C THR A 86 8.44 8.77 9.06
N PRO A 87 7.63 9.80 8.79
CA PRO A 87 6.95 9.97 7.51
C PRO A 87 7.90 9.90 6.31
N GLU A 88 9.11 10.44 6.41
CA GLU A 88 10.09 10.44 5.31
C GLU A 88 10.61 9.02 4.98
N ILE A 89 10.76 8.16 5.98
CA ILE A 89 11.15 6.75 5.75
C ILE A 89 10.00 6.01 5.09
N LEU A 90 8.78 6.26 5.55
CA LEU A 90 7.57 5.65 5.01
C LEU A 90 7.32 6.09 3.56
N GLU A 91 7.55 7.36 3.24
CA GLU A 91 7.48 7.88 1.87
C GLU A 91 8.49 7.18 0.96
N ARG A 92 9.73 6.99 1.41
CA ARG A 92 10.73 6.22 0.65
C ARG A 92 10.29 4.77 0.43
N TYR A 93 9.63 4.17 1.42
CA TYR A 93 9.05 2.83 1.30
C TYR A 93 7.95 2.79 0.24
N LEU A 94 6.98 3.70 0.31
CA LEU A 94 5.90 3.80 -0.66
C LEU A 94 6.44 4.07 -2.08
N LYS A 95 7.46 4.93 -2.20
CA LYS A 95 8.14 5.16 -3.48
C LYS A 95 8.77 3.88 -4.02
N TYR A 96 9.43 3.09 -3.17
CA TYR A 96 10.00 1.81 -3.56
C TYR A 96 8.91 0.83 -4.04
N GLU A 97 7.79 0.74 -3.34
CA GLU A 97 6.65 -0.07 -3.76
C GLU A 97 6.07 0.42 -5.11
N LEU A 98 5.96 1.74 -5.32
CA LEU A 98 5.53 2.32 -6.60
C LEU A 98 6.46 1.95 -7.75
N ASP A 99 7.77 2.12 -7.57
CA ASP A 99 8.75 1.79 -8.60
C ASP A 99 8.68 0.28 -8.96
N ARG A 100 8.46 -0.59 -7.96
CA ARG A 100 8.26 -2.03 -8.19
C ARG A 100 6.91 -2.37 -8.83
N TYR A 101 5.83 -1.68 -8.47
CA TYR A 101 4.53 -1.83 -9.13
C TYR A 101 4.66 -1.51 -10.62
N LEU A 102 5.21 -0.33 -10.95
CA LEU A 102 5.38 0.13 -12.33
C LEU A 102 6.36 -0.77 -13.10
N GLY A 103 7.45 -1.21 -12.46
CA GLY A 103 8.37 -2.18 -13.05
C GLY A 103 7.70 -3.52 -13.35
N GLY A 104 6.97 -4.09 -12.38
CA GLY A 104 6.25 -5.35 -12.57
C GLY A 104 5.18 -5.25 -13.66
N ARG A 105 4.47 -4.13 -13.70
CA ARG A 105 3.48 -3.81 -14.74
C ARG A 105 4.10 -3.78 -16.14
N ALA A 106 5.27 -3.17 -16.30
CA ALA A 106 5.99 -3.11 -17.58
C ALA A 106 6.45 -4.50 -18.09
N PHE A 107 6.60 -5.48 -17.20
CA PHE A 107 6.98 -6.85 -17.54
C PHE A 107 5.82 -7.86 -17.51
N GLU A 108 4.57 -7.42 -17.31
CA GLU A 108 3.40 -8.28 -17.34
C GLU A 108 3.21 -8.85 -18.76
N ARG A 109 3.04 -10.17 -18.85
CA ARG A 109 2.96 -10.92 -20.12
C ARG A 109 1.56 -11.40 -20.45
N LYS A 110 0.68 -11.46 -19.46
CA LYS A 110 -0.72 -11.87 -19.60
C LYS A 110 -1.59 -10.62 -19.67
N LYS A 111 -2.03 -10.14 -18.51
CA LYS A 111 -2.97 -9.04 -18.36
C LYS A 111 -2.96 -8.57 -16.91
N GLU A 112 -2.81 -7.27 -16.69
CA GLU A 112 -3.03 -6.65 -15.38
C GLU A 112 -4.50 -6.83 -14.94
N GLN A 113 -4.73 -7.32 -13.72
CA GLN A 113 -6.06 -7.29 -13.11
C GLN A 113 -6.23 -6.03 -12.24
N PRO A 114 -7.45 -5.50 -12.10
CA PRO A 114 -7.80 -4.65 -10.96
C PRO A 114 -7.49 -5.36 -9.64
N LEU A 115 -7.25 -4.60 -8.56
CA LEU A 115 -6.91 -5.17 -7.26
C LEU A 115 -8.01 -6.11 -6.74
N GLU A 116 -9.28 -5.78 -6.97
CA GLU A 116 -10.42 -6.63 -6.61
C GLU A 116 -10.32 -8.06 -7.18
N PHE A 117 -9.72 -8.22 -8.35
CA PHE A 117 -9.62 -9.50 -9.06
C PHE A 117 -8.20 -10.06 -9.09
N VAL A 118 -7.29 -9.52 -8.27
CA VAL A 118 -5.90 -9.96 -8.27
C VAL A 118 -5.77 -11.44 -7.87
N GLU A 119 -4.91 -12.15 -8.58
CA GLU A 119 -4.55 -13.54 -8.33
C GLU A 119 -3.03 -13.59 -8.06
N GLY A 120 -2.26 -14.34 -8.85
CA GLY A 120 -0.80 -14.50 -8.70
C GLY A 120 0.07 -13.32 -9.17
N GLN A 121 -0.46 -12.10 -9.25
CA GLN A 121 0.28 -10.93 -9.72
C GLN A 121 0.91 -10.19 -8.55
N GLY A 122 2.15 -10.57 -8.21
CA GLY A 122 2.90 -10.01 -7.07
C GLY A 122 2.97 -8.50 -7.04
N TYR A 123 3.27 -7.87 -8.19
CA TYR A 123 3.31 -6.42 -8.33
C TYR A 123 1.97 -5.72 -8.04
N ILE A 124 0.86 -6.46 -8.01
CA ILE A 124 -0.47 -5.94 -7.67
C ILE A 124 -0.79 -6.25 -6.22
N HIS A 125 -0.81 -7.52 -5.82
CA HIS A 125 -1.25 -7.90 -4.47
C HIS A 125 -0.26 -7.50 -3.36
N TYR A 126 1.00 -7.22 -3.72
CA TYR A 126 2.00 -6.67 -2.80
C TYR A 126 2.17 -5.16 -2.96
N GLN A 127 2.64 -4.72 -4.13
CA GLN A 127 3.09 -3.32 -4.32
C GLN A 127 1.92 -2.36 -4.51
N LYS A 128 1.09 -2.59 -5.53
CA LYS A 128 -0.08 -1.74 -5.81
C LYS A 128 -1.03 -1.68 -4.62
N ALA A 129 -1.23 -2.82 -3.96
CA ALA A 129 -2.02 -2.94 -2.74
C ALA A 129 -1.54 -2.02 -1.61
N SER A 130 -0.24 -2.02 -1.31
CA SER A 130 0.35 -1.13 -0.30
C SER A 130 -0.01 0.33 -0.59
N LEU A 131 0.13 0.76 -1.85
CA LEU A 131 -0.18 2.14 -2.27
C LEU A 131 -1.68 2.45 -2.16
N ILE A 132 -2.53 1.54 -2.63
CA ILE A 132 -3.99 1.71 -2.61
C ILE A 132 -4.51 1.82 -1.18
N PHE A 133 -4.13 0.88 -0.31
CA PHE A 133 -4.62 0.91 1.07
C PHE A 133 -4.01 2.05 1.88
N PHE A 134 -2.76 2.46 1.58
CA PHE A 134 -2.17 3.65 2.20
C PHE A 134 -2.89 4.93 1.76
N ALA A 135 -3.15 5.09 0.46
CA ALA A 135 -3.91 6.23 -0.03
C ALA A 135 -5.34 6.22 0.55
N LEU A 136 -6.00 5.07 0.60
CA LEU A 136 -7.34 4.95 1.19
C LEU A 136 -7.35 5.45 2.64
N GLN A 137 -6.36 5.08 3.46
CA GLN A 137 -6.31 5.58 4.85
C GLN A 137 -6.03 7.08 4.94
N ASP A 138 -5.35 7.70 3.97
CA ASP A 138 -5.24 9.16 3.91
C ASP A 138 -6.61 9.81 3.60
N TYR A 139 -7.40 9.22 2.70
CA TYR A 139 -8.73 9.74 2.33
C TYR A 139 -9.80 9.60 3.43
N ILE A 140 -9.85 8.45 4.12
CA ILE A 140 -10.95 8.14 5.05
C ILE A 140 -10.51 7.91 6.49
N GLY A 141 -9.20 7.99 6.76
CA GLY A 141 -8.60 7.74 8.07
C GLY A 141 -8.23 6.27 8.29
N GLU A 142 -7.10 6.05 8.97
CA GLU A 142 -6.63 4.72 9.39
C GLU A 142 -7.66 3.98 10.24
N ASP A 143 -8.31 4.67 11.18
CA ASP A 143 -9.36 4.07 12.02
C ASP A 143 -10.54 3.53 11.20
N SER A 144 -10.90 4.21 10.11
CA SER A 144 -11.99 3.78 9.23
C SER A 144 -11.63 2.50 8.47
N VAL A 145 -10.43 2.44 7.89
CA VAL A 145 -9.93 1.24 7.20
C VAL A 145 -9.81 0.08 8.19
N ASN A 146 -9.23 0.32 9.37
CA ASN A 146 -9.13 -0.67 10.45
C ASN A 146 -10.51 -1.13 10.95
N ALA A 147 -11.52 -0.26 10.98
CA ALA A 147 -12.88 -0.64 11.32
C ALA A 147 -13.51 -1.56 10.26
N ALA A 148 -13.25 -1.34 8.97
CA ALA A 148 -13.67 -2.26 7.91
C ALA A 148 -13.01 -3.64 8.07
N PHE A 149 -11.69 -3.68 8.30
CA PHE A 149 -10.94 -4.93 8.48
C PHE A 149 -11.41 -5.68 9.72
N ARG A 150 -11.69 -4.96 10.81
CA ARG A 150 -12.23 -5.55 12.04
C ARG A 150 -13.60 -6.17 11.82
N ARG A 151 -14.54 -5.46 11.18
CA ARG A 151 -15.88 -6.00 10.87
C ARG A 151 -15.79 -7.20 9.95
N TYR A 152 -14.91 -7.15 8.94
CA TYR A 152 -14.65 -8.26 8.05
C TYR A 152 -14.13 -9.49 8.83
N ASN A 153 -13.12 -9.31 9.69
CA ASN A 153 -12.59 -10.37 10.54
C ASN A 153 -13.65 -10.95 11.50
N GLU A 154 -14.40 -10.10 12.20
CA GLU A 154 -15.47 -10.54 13.11
C GLU A 154 -16.56 -11.33 12.39
N THR A 155 -16.83 -10.97 11.13
CA THR A 155 -17.80 -11.67 10.29
C THR A 155 -17.30 -13.02 9.82
N TRP A 156 -16.01 -13.16 9.49
CA TRP A 156 -15.52 -14.33 8.74
C TRP A 156 -14.54 -15.23 9.49
N LYS A 157 -14.00 -14.80 10.63
CA LYS A 157 -13.01 -15.60 11.37
C LYS A 157 -13.56 -16.98 11.74
N PHE A 158 -12.76 -18.01 11.48
CA PHE A 158 -13.04 -19.42 11.81
C PHE A 158 -14.34 -19.98 11.23
N LYS A 159 -14.86 -19.37 10.15
CA LYS A 159 -16.01 -19.92 9.43
C LYS A 159 -15.58 -20.97 8.43
N ASP A 160 -16.36 -22.04 8.35
CA ASP A 160 -16.33 -22.98 7.24
C ASP A 160 -17.00 -22.36 5.99
N ALA A 161 -16.95 -23.10 4.88
CA ALA A 161 -17.56 -22.67 3.62
C ALA A 161 -19.06 -22.26 3.77
N PRO A 162 -19.52 -21.23 3.04
CA PRO A 162 -18.80 -20.48 2.00
C PRO A 162 -17.78 -19.48 2.57
N TYR A 163 -16.61 -19.43 1.94
CA TYR A 163 -15.54 -18.49 2.28
C TYR A 163 -15.77 -17.12 1.63
N PRO A 164 -15.29 -16.02 2.25
CA PRO A 164 -15.43 -14.69 1.70
C PRO A 164 -14.62 -14.45 0.44
N THR A 165 -15.04 -13.44 -0.31
CA THR A 165 -14.40 -12.93 -1.53
C THR A 165 -13.93 -11.49 -1.34
N SER A 166 -13.15 -10.96 -2.29
CA SER A 166 -12.76 -9.54 -2.31
C SER A 166 -13.97 -8.60 -2.31
N ALA A 167 -15.09 -9.00 -2.92
CA ALA A 167 -16.34 -8.24 -2.90
C ALA A 167 -16.91 -8.06 -1.48
N ASP A 168 -16.75 -9.06 -0.60
CA ASP A 168 -17.17 -8.97 0.80
C ASP A 168 -16.33 -7.95 1.58
N LEU A 169 -15.01 -7.89 1.32
CA LEU A 169 -14.14 -6.87 1.89
C LEU A 169 -14.48 -5.48 1.35
N LEU A 170 -14.68 -5.33 0.03
CA LEU A 170 -15.06 -4.05 -0.57
C LEU A 170 -16.40 -3.54 -0.04
N LYS A 171 -17.33 -4.42 0.28
CA LYS A 171 -18.58 -4.05 0.95
C LYS A 171 -18.32 -3.44 2.33
N GLU A 172 -17.37 -3.98 3.11
CA GLU A 172 -17.02 -3.40 4.40
C GLU A 172 -16.27 -2.06 4.29
N ILE A 173 -15.42 -1.92 3.26
CA ILE A 173 -14.73 -0.65 2.95
C ILE A 173 -15.74 0.41 2.52
N LYS A 174 -16.64 0.10 1.59
CA LYS A 174 -17.67 1.04 1.12
C LYS A 174 -18.55 1.58 2.25
N LYS A 175 -18.80 0.80 3.32
CA LYS A 175 -19.57 1.25 4.50
C LYS A 175 -18.86 2.33 5.33
N VAL A 176 -17.53 2.40 5.29
CA VAL A 176 -16.74 3.42 6.01
C VAL A 176 -16.24 4.53 5.11
N THR A 177 -16.47 4.43 3.81
CA THR A 177 -16.17 5.49 2.84
C THR A 177 -17.36 6.45 2.73
N PRO A 178 -17.18 7.76 2.93
CA PRO A 178 -18.24 8.75 2.70
C PRO A 178 -18.74 8.74 1.24
N ASP A 179 -20.00 9.11 1.02
CA ASP A 179 -20.62 9.16 -0.31
C ASP A 179 -19.82 10.01 -1.31
N SER A 180 -19.25 11.12 -0.86
CA SER A 180 -18.42 12.02 -1.67
C SER A 180 -17.11 11.40 -2.14
N LEU A 181 -16.69 10.27 -1.55
CA LEU A 181 -15.44 9.59 -1.83
C LEU A 181 -15.66 8.19 -2.42
N GLN A 182 -16.89 7.74 -2.66
CA GLN A 182 -17.14 6.38 -3.17
C GLN A 182 -16.47 6.10 -4.53
N SER A 183 -16.28 7.12 -5.37
CA SER A 183 -15.58 6.98 -6.65
C SER A 183 -14.14 6.51 -6.50
N ILE A 184 -13.45 6.86 -5.40
CA ILE A 184 -12.07 6.41 -5.19
C ILE A 184 -11.99 4.89 -5.05
N ILE A 185 -13.04 4.25 -4.52
CA ILE A 185 -13.08 2.79 -4.38
C ILE A 185 -13.10 2.12 -5.76
N HIS A 186 -13.90 2.67 -6.67
CA HIS A 186 -13.94 2.22 -8.06
C HIS A 186 -12.58 2.38 -8.74
N ASP A 187 -11.94 3.54 -8.53
CA ASP A 187 -10.66 3.86 -9.18
C ASP A 187 -9.51 3.01 -8.64
N MET A 188 -9.48 2.80 -7.32
CA MET A 188 -8.41 2.07 -6.63
C MET A 188 -8.56 0.55 -6.76
N PHE A 189 -9.76 -0.01 -6.59
CA PHE A 189 -9.94 -1.45 -6.44
C PHE A 189 -10.50 -2.13 -7.69
N GLU A 190 -11.47 -1.48 -8.34
CA GLU A 190 -12.30 -2.11 -9.38
C GLU A 190 -11.75 -1.87 -10.80
N THR A 191 -10.78 -0.95 -10.95
CA THR A 191 -10.20 -0.59 -12.25
C THR A 191 -8.66 -0.54 -12.21
N ILE A 192 -8.06 -0.37 -13.39
CA ILE A 192 -6.63 -0.08 -13.53
C ILE A 192 -6.49 1.42 -13.74
N THR A 193 -6.43 2.17 -12.64
CA THR A 193 -6.27 3.63 -12.65
C THR A 193 -4.84 4.01 -12.31
N LEU A 194 -4.30 4.99 -13.03
CA LEU A 194 -2.96 5.54 -12.86
C LEU A 194 -3.05 7.04 -12.72
N PHE A 195 -2.08 7.60 -12.01
CA PHE A 195 -1.94 9.03 -11.82
C PHE A 195 -0.54 9.45 -12.27
N GLU A 196 -0.47 10.51 -13.06
CA GLU A 196 0.77 11.22 -13.35
C GLU A 196 0.67 12.61 -12.75
N ASN A 197 1.26 12.77 -11.57
CA ASN A 197 1.27 14.02 -10.83
C ASN A 197 2.71 14.54 -10.78
N LYS A 198 2.91 15.79 -11.22
CA LYS A 198 4.23 16.44 -11.23
C LYS A 198 4.13 17.92 -10.92
N THR A 199 5.08 18.43 -10.14
CA THR A 199 5.31 19.86 -9.99
C THR A 199 6.20 20.33 -11.16
N THR A 200 5.71 21.30 -11.93
CA THR A 200 6.43 21.86 -13.08
C THR A 200 7.21 23.11 -12.73
N GLU A 201 6.71 23.90 -11.78
CA GLU A 201 7.41 25.06 -11.22
C GLU A 201 7.08 25.18 -9.73
N ALA A 202 8.06 25.60 -8.93
CA ALA A 202 7.89 25.89 -7.52
C ALA A 202 8.69 27.14 -7.14
N THR A 203 8.03 28.13 -6.54
CA THR A 203 8.66 29.35 -6.01
C THR A 203 8.15 29.61 -4.61
N TYR A 204 8.94 30.34 -3.81
CA TYR A 204 8.51 30.77 -2.49
C TYR A 204 8.99 32.19 -2.19
N VAL A 205 8.26 32.88 -1.32
CA VAL A 205 8.64 34.18 -0.76
C VAL A 205 8.51 34.11 0.76
N GLU A 206 9.57 34.47 1.48
CA GLU A 206 9.51 34.67 2.93
C GLU A 206 8.72 35.96 3.22
N LYS A 207 7.56 35.85 3.87
CA LYS A 207 6.71 36.99 4.23
C LYS A 207 7.05 37.54 5.61
N ALA A 208 7.47 36.66 6.50
CA ALA A 208 7.95 36.96 7.84
C ALA A 208 8.81 35.79 8.33
N LYS A 209 9.42 35.94 9.52
CA LYS A 209 10.19 34.88 10.15
C LYS A 209 9.35 33.60 10.24
N ASP A 210 9.87 32.52 9.67
CA ASP A 210 9.24 31.18 9.62
C ASP A 210 7.87 31.14 8.90
N GLN A 211 7.55 32.15 8.09
CA GLN A 211 6.31 32.23 7.29
C GLN A 211 6.63 32.41 5.81
N PHE A 212 6.22 31.43 5.01
CA PHE A 212 6.49 31.37 3.57
C PHE A 212 5.19 31.32 2.78
N GLU A 213 5.12 32.10 1.71
CA GLU A 213 4.12 31.93 0.65
C GLU A 213 4.74 31.07 -0.44
N VAL A 214 4.16 29.91 -0.71
CA VAL A 214 4.64 28.96 -1.72
C VAL A 214 3.68 28.97 -2.90
N THR A 215 4.21 29.17 -4.09
CA THR A 215 3.46 29.09 -5.34
C THR A 215 3.95 27.90 -6.14
N LEU A 216 3.02 27.02 -6.53
CA LEU A 216 3.30 25.81 -7.30
C LEU A 216 2.52 25.84 -8.60
N LYS A 217 3.17 25.42 -9.68
CA LYS A 217 2.48 24.95 -10.89
C LYS A 217 2.58 23.43 -10.90
N VAL A 218 1.43 22.79 -11.06
CA VAL A 218 1.31 21.34 -11.06
C VAL A 218 0.64 20.87 -12.35
N SER A 219 1.03 19.69 -12.80
CA SER A 219 0.31 18.91 -13.80
C SER A 219 -0.19 17.66 -13.09
N ALA A 220 -1.49 17.44 -13.14
CA ALA A 220 -2.12 16.24 -12.62
C ALA A 220 -2.90 15.60 -13.77
N GLU A 221 -2.61 14.33 -14.02
CA GLU A 221 -3.25 13.53 -15.06
C GLU A 221 -3.72 12.22 -14.45
N LYS A 222 -4.91 11.77 -14.85
CA LYS A 222 -5.47 10.48 -14.45
C LYS A 222 -5.80 9.69 -15.69
N MET A 223 -5.36 8.44 -15.70
CA MET A 223 -5.50 7.54 -16.83
C MET A 223 -6.15 6.24 -16.39
N ARG A 224 -6.91 5.64 -17.30
CA ARG A 224 -7.49 4.31 -17.12
C ARG A 224 -6.95 3.38 -18.19
N ALA A 225 -6.37 2.28 -17.74
CA ALA A 225 -6.00 1.17 -18.61
C ALA A 225 -7.18 0.20 -18.76
N ASP A 226 -7.44 -0.22 -19.99
CA ASP A 226 -8.40 -1.29 -20.28
C ASP A 226 -7.77 -2.69 -20.13
N SER A 227 -8.52 -3.72 -20.50
CA SER A 227 -8.04 -5.11 -20.41
C SER A 227 -6.88 -5.47 -21.32
N THR A 228 -6.59 -4.65 -22.32
CA THR A 228 -5.47 -4.80 -23.26
C THR A 228 -4.26 -3.97 -22.85
N GLY A 229 -4.40 -3.15 -21.80
CA GLY A 229 -3.37 -2.22 -21.34
C GLY A 229 -3.40 -0.87 -22.07
N LEU A 230 -4.39 -0.61 -22.92
CA LEU A 230 -4.53 0.70 -23.56
C LEU A 230 -4.98 1.73 -22.53
N GLU A 231 -4.20 2.80 -22.40
CA GLU A 231 -4.45 3.89 -21.45
C GLU A 231 -5.19 5.05 -22.12
N SER A 232 -6.26 5.52 -21.47
CA SER A 232 -7.01 6.71 -21.88
C SER A 232 -7.13 7.68 -20.72
N SER A 233 -6.96 8.98 -21.02
CA SER A 233 -7.16 10.05 -20.03
C SER A 233 -8.61 10.09 -19.55
N ILE A 234 -8.79 10.31 -18.24
CA ILE A 234 -10.09 10.48 -17.59
C ILE A 234 -10.06 11.72 -16.69
N ALA A 235 -11.23 12.28 -16.40
CA ALA A 235 -11.34 13.45 -15.54
C ALA A 235 -10.83 13.17 -14.12
N ILE A 236 -10.12 14.15 -13.56
CA ILE A 236 -9.67 14.14 -12.16
C ILE A 236 -10.74 14.82 -11.33
N ASN A 237 -11.26 14.09 -10.35
CA ASN A 237 -12.20 14.60 -9.35
C ASN A 237 -11.73 14.23 -7.94
N ASP A 238 -10.43 13.97 -7.80
CA ASP A 238 -9.79 13.45 -6.60
C ASP A 238 -9.11 14.61 -5.85
N TRP A 239 -9.11 14.55 -4.52
CA TRP A 239 -8.27 15.43 -3.71
C TRP A 239 -6.83 14.94 -3.80
N ILE A 240 -5.89 15.85 -4.12
CA ILE A 240 -4.46 15.53 -4.21
C ILE A 240 -3.73 16.41 -3.21
N ASP A 241 -3.19 15.78 -2.18
CA ASP A 241 -2.42 16.48 -1.15
C ASP A 241 -1.11 17.02 -1.73
N ILE A 242 -0.71 18.20 -1.25
CA ILE A 242 0.49 18.91 -1.61
C ILE A 242 1.44 18.94 -0.40
N GLY A 243 2.58 18.26 -0.56
CA GLY A 243 3.70 18.31 0.37
C GLY A 243 4.72 19.39 -0.01
N VAL A 244 5.19 20.17 0.97
CA VAL A 244 6.35 21.07 0.81
C VAL A 244 7.49 20.54 1.66
N TYR A 245 8.64 20.31 1.01
CA TYR A 245 9.83 19.79 1.65
C TYR A 245 10.91 20.87 1.75
N GLY A 246 11.66 20.83 2.84
CA GLY A 246 12.87 21.63 3.05
C GLY A 246 13.99 20.78 3.59
N LYS A 247 15.11 21.41 3.95
CA LYS A 247 16.26 20.71 4.53
C LYS A 247 16.22 20.78 6.06
N ASN A 248 16.37 19.63 6.72
CA ASN A 248 16.56 19.57 8.16
C ASN A 248 17.99 19.95 8.57
N LYS A 249 18.30 19.96 9.87
CA LYS A 249 19.63 20.33 10.40
C LYS A 249 20.78 19.45 9.88
N ALA A 250 20.47 18.23 9.43
CA ALA A 250 21.43 17.30 8.84
C ALA A 250 21.53 17.45 7.31
N GLY A 251 20.85 18.43 6.70
CA GLY A 251 20.85 18.67 5.25
C GLY A 251 20.00 17.67 4.45
N LYS A 252 19.16 16.86 5.11
CA LYS A 252 18.25 15.91 4.44
C LYS A 252 16.89 16.55 4.19
N ASP A 253 16.20 16.07 3.16
CA ASP A 253 14.80 16.47 2.92
C ASP A 253 13.92 16.07 4.11
N SER A 254 13.02 16.97 4.50
CA SER A 254 12.04 16.76 5.55
C SER A 254 10.77 17.54 5.23
N LEU A 255 9.63 16.93 5.56
CA LEU A 255 8.32 17.48 5.27
C LEU A 255 8.05 18.68 6.18
N LEU A 256 7.83 19.86 5.59
CA LEU A 256 7.53 21.09 6.31
C LEU A 256 6.02 21.36 6.40
N TYR A 257 5.27 20.89 5.40
CA TYR A 257 3.85 21.15 5.25
C TYR A 257 3.20 20.07 4.39
N LEU A 258 1.98 19.66 4.75
CA LEU A 258 1.15 18.73 3.99
C LEU A 258 -0.32 19.18 4.10
N LYS A 259 -1.02 19.32 2.97
CA LYS A 259 -2.45 19.61 2.91
C LYS A 259 -3.07 19.20 1.59
#